data_AF-A0A5E4VFU5-F1
#
_entry.id   AF-A0A5E4VFU5-F1
#
_cell.length_a   1.000
_cell.length_b   1.000
_cell.length_c   1.000
_cell.angle_alpha   90.00
_cell.angle_beta   90.00
_cell.angle_gamma   90.00
#
_symmetry.space_group_name_H-M   'P 1'
#
loop_
_entity.id
_entity.type
_entity.pdbx_description
1 polymer ?
#
loop_
_entity_poly.entity_id
_entity_poly.type
_entity_poly.pdbx_seq_one_letter_code
_entity_poly.pdbx_strand_id
1 'polypeptide(L)'
;MTYCVAMKLDAGLVFLSDTRTNAGVDHVSTFRKMLVFERPGERVIVLLSAGNLALTQAVRQQLVDARDTETLWTAKSMGDVARVVGQAIRDVYARDAKSLEAFGVDFNCSFLLGGQIAGAKSRLFQLYSAGNFIEASSVNPYFQIGESKYGKPIIDRLVTPATSLDDGAKCALISMDSTLRSNVSVGLPLDLLVYEEDSLRVTRFASLDDENVYYKMIHDTWGLRLRQVFDELPEPQWATSSAASVPASLPPRAEPPEGMPGVHEAGSLQSLAQTVSLKMPS
;
A
#
# COMPACT_ATOMS: atom_id res chain seq x y z
N MET A 1 10.45 -5.41 -2.67
CA MET A 1 10.09 -5.93 -4.02
C MET A 1 8.67 -6.47 -4.04
N THR A 2 7.70 -5.71 -3.55
CA THR A 2 6.26 -6.07 -3.53
C THR A 2 5.49 -4.85 -3.03
N TYR A 3 4.30 -4.57 -3.56
CA TYR A 3 3.30 -3.73 -2.92
C TYR A 3 1.91 -4.33 -3.10
N CYS A 4 1.21 -4.54 -1.97
CA CYS A 4 -0.19 -4.94 -1.94
C CYS A 4 -0.97 -4.01 -1.02
N VAL A 5 -2.22 -3.73 -1.38
CA VAL A 5 -3.16 -2.93 -0.59
C VAL A 5 -4.53 -3.60 -0.58
N ALA A 6 -5.20 -3.53 0.57
CA ALA A 6 -6.58 -3.94 0.72
C ALA A 6 -7.36 -2.91 1.54
N MET A 7 -8.59 -2.63 1.13
CA MET A 7 -9.49 -1.66 1.77
C MET A 7 -10.79 -2.36 2.16
N LYS A 8 -11.27 -2.09 3.37
CA LYS A 8 -12.59 -2.44 3.88
C LYS A 8 -13.48 -1.20 3.92
N LEU A 9 -14.45 -1.18 3.03
CA LEU A 9 -15.42 -0.12 2.84
C LEU A 9 -16.80 -0.63 3.25
N ASP A 10 -17.75 0.23 3.55
CA ASP A 10 -19.11 -0.18 3.92
C ASP A 10 -19.78 -1.00 2.81
N ALA A 11 -19.47 -0.66 1.55
CA ALA A 11 -19.96 -1.34 0.35
C ALA A 11 -19.24 -2.67 0.02
N GLY A 12 -18.14 -3.01 0.70
CA GLY A 12 -17.41 -4.27 0.47
C GLY A 12 -15.89 -4.15 0.62
N LEU A 13 -15.14 -4.83 -0.23
CA LEU A 13 -13.67 -4.91 -0.17
C LEU A 13 -13.03 -4.56 -1.51
N VAL A 14 -11.87 -3.91 -1.48
CA VAL A 14 -11.01 -3.65 -2.65
C VAL A 14 -9.63 -4.22 -2.38
N PHE A 15 -9.07 -4.98 -3.33
CA PHE A 15 -7.75 -5.57 -3.24
C PHE A 15 -6.94 -5.24 -4.49
N LEU A 16 -5.68 -4.85 -4.30
CA LEU A 16 -4.74 -4.64 -5.40
C LEU A 16 -3.37 -5.18 -5.01
N SER A 17 -2.74 -5.93 -5.92
CA SER A 17 -1.38 -6.41 -5.74
C SER A 17 -0.57 -6.28 -7.02
N ASP A 18 0.69 -5.87 -6.88
CA ASP A 18 1.68 -5.96 -7.96
C ASP A 18 2.17 -7.41 -8.13
N THR A 19 2.92 -7.70 -9.19
CA THR A 19 3.40 -9.07 -9.48
C THR A 19 4.93 -9.19 -9.59
N ARG A 20 5.65 -8.07 -9.72
CA ARG A 20 7.12 -8.09 -9.71
C ARG A 20 7.66 -8.62 -8.39
N THR A 21 8.55 -9.60 -8.45
CA THR A 21 9.08 -10.28 -7.27
C THR A 21 10.56 -10.56 -7.42
N ASN A 22 11.29 -10.47 -6.31
CA ASN A 22 12.67 -10.93 -6.21
C ASN A 22 12.71 -12.44 -5.94
N ALA A 23 13.26 -13.23 -6.86
CA ALA A 23 13.51 -14.66 -6.69
C ALA A 23 14.99 -14.98 -6.40
N GLY A 24 15.86 -13.97 -6.29
CA GLY A 24 17.30 -14.11 -6.04
C GLY A 24 18.08 -12.94 -6.63
N VAL A 25 19.40 -12.89 -6.38
CA VAL A 25 20.30 -11.93 -7.04
C VAL A 25 20.12 -12.06 -8.56
N ASP A 26 19.84 -10.93 -9.21
CA ASP A 26 19.54 -10.79 -10.64
C ASP A 26 18.32 -11.56 -11.19
N HIS A 27 17.50 -12.17 -10.33
CA HIS A 27 16.30 -12.90 -10.71
C HIS A 27 15.03 -12.11 -10.35
N VAL A 28 14.71 -11.11 -11.17
CA VAL A 28 13.42 -10.41 -11.11
C VAL A 28 12.43 -11.11 -12.02
N SER A 29 11.30 -11.54 -11.48
CA SER A 29 10.28 -12.29 -12.22
C SER A 29 8.87 -11.92 -11.79
N THR A 30 7.89 -12.37 -12.56
CA THR A 30 6.48 -12.08 -12.36
C THR A 30 5.80 -13.23 -11.62
N PHE A 31 5.33 -12.99 -10.40
CA PHE A 31 4.57 -13.95 -9.61
C PHE A 31 3.29 -13.32 -9.09
N ARG A 32 2.16 -14.02 -9.29
CA ARG A 32 0.86 -13.60 -8.76
C ARG A 32 0.88 -13.62 -7.23
N LYS A 33 0.55 -12.47 -6.63
CA LYS A 33 0.53 -12.28 -5.16
C LYS A 33 -0.87 -12.34 -4.56
N MET A 34 -1.91 -12.46 -5.38
CA MET A 34 -3.30 -12.65 -4.97
C MET A 34 -3.70 -14.12 -5.11
N LEU A 35 -4.32 -14.68 -4.08
CA LEU A 35 -4.93 -16.00 -4.08
C LEU A 35 -6.38 -15.89 -3.60
N VAL A 36 -7.30 -16.58 -4.28
CA VAL A 36 -8.73 -16.55 -3.96
C VAL A 36 -9.24 -17.96 -3.66
N PHE A 37 -9.99 -18.08 -2.57
CA PHE A 37 -10.76 -19.27 -2.21
C PHE A 37 -12.24 -18.89 -2.30
N GLU A 38 -12.95 -19.46 -3.27
CA GLU A 38 -14.33 -19.13 -3.56
C GLU A 38 -15.21 -20.39 -3.51
N ARG A 39 -16.29 -20.30 -2.74
CA ARG A 39 -17.44 -21.21 -2.84
C ARG A 39 -18.67 -20.35 -3.05
N PRO A 40 -19.13 -20.17 -4.31
CA PRO A 40 -20.16 -19.18 -4.63
C PRO A 40 -21.43 -19.36 -3.79
N GLY A 41 -21.93 -18.26 -3.24
CA GLY A 41 -23.11 -18.26 -2.36
C GLY A 41 -22.81 -18.65 -0.91
N GLU A 42 -21.58 -19.04 -0.58
CA GLU A 42 -21.19 -19.38 0.80
C GLU A 42 -20.02 -18.53 1.30
N ARG A 43 -18.91 -18.45 0.56
CA ARG A 43 -17.71 -17.73 1.01
C ARG A 43 -16.84 -17.23 -0.12
N VAL A 44 -16.20 -16.10 0.11
CA VAL A 44 -15.09 -15.57 -0.69
C VAL A 44 -13.99 -15.17 0.28
N ILE A 45 -12.79 -15.70 0.09
CA ILE A 45 -11.60 -15.38 0.88
C ILE A 45 -10.49 -15.01 -0.10
N VAL A 46 -9.86 -13.85 0.13
CA VAL A 46 -8.76 -13.32 -0.67
C VAL A 46 -7.53 -13.15 0.21
N LEU A 47 -6.41 -13.66 -0.26
CA LEU A 47 -5.10 -13.60 0.41
C LEU A 47 -4.09 -12.89 -0.50
N LEU A 48 -3.54 -11.77 -0.04
CA LEU A 48 -2.42 -11.09 -0.68
C LEU A 48 -1.13 -11.42 0.06
N SER A 49 -0.01 -11.58 -0.64
CA SER A 49 1.28 -11.97 -0.06
C SER A 49 2.38 -10.93 -0.32
N ALA A 50 3.28 -10.73 0.65
CA ALA A 50 4.51 -9.97 0.51
C ALA A 50 5.64 -10.55 1.37
N GLY A 51 6.89 -10.26 1.00
CA GLY A 51 8.09 -10.74 1.69
C GLY A 51 8.82 -11.79 0.87
N ASN A 52 9.47 -12.74 1.55
CA ASN A 52 10.22 -13.80 0.91
C ASN A 52 9.29 -14.71 0.08
N LEU A 53 9.61 -14.88 -1.21
CA LEU A 53 8.78 -15.64 -2.14
C LEU A 53 8.65 -17.13 -1.73
N ALA A 54 9.74 -17.77 -1.31
CA ALA A 54 9.71 -19.17 -0.90
C ALA A 54 8.82 -19.37 0.34
N LEU A 55 8.92 -18.47 1.33
CA LEU A 55 8.08 -18.52 2.53
C LEU A 55 6.60 -18.30 2.20
N THR A 56 6.29 -17.29 1.39
CA THR A 56 4.89 -16.99 1.02
C THR A 56 4.28 -18.09 0.16
N GLN A 57 5.05 -18.71 -0.75
CA GLN A 57 4.61 -19.87 -1.52
C GLN A 57 4.39 -21.10 -0.64
N ALA A 58 5.30 -21.37 0.32
CA ALA A 58 5.14 -22.48 1.25
C ALA A 58 3.86 -22.37 2.08
N VAL A 59 3.58 -21.18 2.63
CA VAL A 59 2.32 -20.91 3.36
C VAL A 59 1.12 -21.11 2.44
N ARG A 60 1.13 -20.52 1.24
CA ARG A 60 0.03 -20.67 0.28
C ARG A 60 -0.22 -22.12 -0.11
N GLN A 61 0.84 -22.87 -0.38
CA GLN A 61 0.74 -24.29 -0.73
C GLN A 61 0.11 -25.09 0.40
N GLN A 62 0.57 -24.89 1.65
CA GLN A 62 -0.03 -25.54 2.82
C GLN A 62 -1.53 -25.24 2.96
N LEU A 63 -1.94 -23.99 2.72
CA LEU A 63 -3.36 -23.59 2.77
C LEU A 63 -4.19 -24.20 1.64
N VAL A 64 -3.64 -24.33 0.44
CA VAL A 64 -4.30 -24.93 -0.73
C VAL A 64 -4.41 -26.44 -0.60
N ASP A 65 -3.39 -27.10 -0.04
CA ASP A 65 -3.30 -28.55 0.06
C ASP A 65 -3.97 -29.11 1.33
N ALA A 66 -4.31 -28.26 2.31
CA ALA A 66 -5.00 -28.68 3.53
C ALA A 66 -6.32 -29.42 3.22
N ARG A 67 -6.45 -30.64 3.74
CA ARG A 67 -7.66 -31.49 3.62
C ARG A 67 -8.27 -31.88 4.97
N ASP A 68 -7.43 -32.03 5.99
CA ASP A 68 -7.84 -32.44 7.33
C ASP A 68 -7.72 -31.26 8.32
N THR A 69 -8.52 -31.27 9.39
CA THR A 69 -8.65 -30.20 10.42
C THR A 69 -9.32 -28.90 9.92
N GLU A 70 -9.24 -27.81 10.70
CA GLU A 70 -9.84 -26.51 10.37
C GLU A 70 -9.09 -25.86 9.20
N THR A 71 -9.76 -25.70 8.05
CA THR A 71 -9.19 -25.16 6.80
C THR A 71 -9.91 -23.86 6.40
N LEU A 72 -9.42 -23.18 5.37
CA LEU A 72 -10.12 -22.03 4.76
C LEU A 72 -11.53 -22.39 4.26
N TRP A 73 -11.75 -23.66 3.90
CA TRP A 73 -13.02 -24.16 3.40
C TRP A 73 -14.01 -24.57 4.50
N THR A 74 -13.53 -24.81 5.72
CA THR A 74 -14.34 -25.32 6.84
C THR A 74 -14.44 -24.36 8.02
N ALA A 75 -13.56 -23.37 8.11
CA ALA A 75 -13.59 -22.30 9.11
C ALA A 75 -14.97 -21.62 9.16
N LYS A 76 -15.42 -21.29 10.37
CA LYS A 76 -16.77 -20.78 10.66
C LYS A 76 -16.87 -19.26 10.62
N SER A 77 -15.74 -18.57 10.81
CA SER A 77 -15.66 -17.12 10.77
C SER A 77 -14.37 -16.65 10.10
N MET A 78 -14.35 -15.41 9.60
CA MET A 78 -13.11 -14.84 9.04
C MET A 78 -11.99 -14.70 10.10
N GLY A 79 -12.34 -14.64 11.39
CA GLY A 79 -11.35 -14.70 12.47
C GLY A 79 -10.70 -16.09 12.59
N ASP A 80 -11.48 -17.15 12.39
CA ASP A 80 -10.94 -18.52 12.33
C ASP A 80 -10.08 -18.71 11.08
N VAL A 81 -10.50 -18.15 9.94
CA VAL A 81 -9.68 -18.11 8.73
C VAL A 81 -8.32 -17.44 9.00
N ALA A 82 -8.30 -16.31 9.71
CA ALA A 82 -7.06 -15.63 10.09
C ALA A 82 -6.18 -16.49 11.02
N ARG A 83 -6.78 -17.27 11.94
CA ARG A 83 -6.03 -18.23 12.78
C ARG A 83 -5.42 -19.36 11.96
N VAL A 84 -6.15 -19.92 10.99
CA VAL A 84 -5.63 -20.97 10.09
C VAL A 84 -4.43 -20.46 9.30
N VAL A 85 -4.51 -19.26 8.71
CA VAL A 85 -3.37 -18.65 8.01
C VAL A 85 -2.21 -18.38 8.99
N GLY A 86 -2.50 -17.87 10.18
CA GLY A 86 -1.50 -17.64 11.23
C GLY A 86 -0.79 -18.92 11.68
N GLN A 87 -1.51 -20.06 11.74
CA GLN A 87 -0.92 -21.35 12.05
C GLN A 87 -0.01 -21.84 10.92
N ALA A 88 -0.44 -21.72 9.66
CA ALA A 88 0.40 -22.08 8.52
C ALA A 88 1.71 -21.27 8.47
N ILE A 89 1.68 -19.98 8.84
CA ILE A 89 2.90 -19.16 8.98
C ILE A 89 3.84 -19.76 10.04
N ARG A 90 3.31 -20.15 11.20
CA ARG A 90 4.11 -20.75 12.29
C ARG A 90 4.68 -22.11 11.92
N ASP A 91 3.94 -22.92 11.16
CA ASP A 91 4.41 -24.22 10.71
C ASP A 91 5.59 -24.07 9.74
N VAL A 92 5.49 -23.13 8.79
CA VAL A 92 6.60 -22.78 7.89
C VAL A 92 7.78 -22.18 8.65
N TYR A 93 7.52 -21.34 9.67
CA TYR A 93 8.56 -20.82 10.56
C TYR A 93 9.30 -21.96 11.28
N ALA A 94 8.58 -22.91 11.86
CA ALA A 94 9.17 -24.04 12.57
C ALA A 94 10.06 -24.91 11.67
N ARG A 95 9.71 -25.01 10.38
CA ARG A 95 10.45 -25.76 9.36
C ARG A 95 11.71 -25.03 8.88
N ASP A 96 11.59 -23.74 8.52
CA ASP A 96 12.61 -23.06 7.70
C ASP A 96 13.44 -22.02 8.46
N ALA A 97 12.94 -21.45 9.56
CA ALA A 97 13.54 -20.27 10.18
C ALA A 97 14.98 -20.50 10.65
N LYS A 98 15.28 -21.65 11.26
CA LYS A 98 16.64 -21.99 11.73
C LYS A 98 17.65 -22.08 10.58
N SER A 99 17.24 -22.65 9.45
CA SER A 99 18.09 -22.76 8.28
C SER A 99 18.33 -21.38 7.66
N LEU A 100 17.29 -20.56 7.53
CA LEU A 100 17.43 -19.19 7.02
C LEU A 100 18.37 -18.34 7.90
N GLU A 101 18.21 -18.43 9.22
CA GLU A 101 19.07 -17.74 10.19
C GLU A 101 20.55 -18.14 10.03
N ALA A 102 20.83 -19.43 9.83
CA ALA A 102 22.20 -19.92 9.61
C ALA A 102 22.86 -19.36 8.33
N PHE A 103 22.06 -18.94 7.33
CA PHE A 103 22.52 -18.26 6.12
C PHE A 103 22.39 -16.72 6.20
N GLY A 104 22.04 -16.16 7.37
CA GLY A 104 21.88 -14.71 7.56
C GLY A 104 20.66 -14.12 6.85
N VAL A 105 19.60 -14.92 6.65
CA VAL A 105 18.36 -14.49 6.01
C VAL A 105 17.25 -14.41 7.06
N ASP A 106 16.61 -13.25 7.15
CA ASP A 106 15.48 -13.05 8.06
C ASP A 106 14.23 -13.82 7.58
N PHE A 107 13.51 -14.42 8.54
CA PHE A 107 12.17 -14.95 8.28
C PHE A 107 11.17 -13.81 8.13
N ASN A 108 10.90 -13.41 6.89
CA ASN A 108 10.04 -12.27 6.59
C ASN A 108 8.93 -12.63 5.59
N CYS A 109 7.69 -12.69 6.08
CA CYS A 109 6.50 -12.78 5.25
C CYS A 109 5.33 -12.05 5.91
N SER A 110 4.47 -11.43 5.10
CA SER A 110 3.26 -10.76 5.57
C SER A 110 2.13 -10.99 4.58
N PHE A 111 0.91 -10.98 5.11
CA PHE A 111 -0.28 -11.25 4.31
C PHE A 111 -1.39 -10.25 4.63
N LEU A 112 -2.16 -9.91 3.61
CA LEU A 112 -3.47 -9.29 3.80
C LEU A 112 -4.53 -10.36 3.52
N LEU A 113 -5.47 -10.52 4.44
CA LEU A 113 -6.53 -11.51 4.35
C LEU A 113 -7.85 -10.77 4.47
N GLY A 114 -8.68 -10.83 3.44
CA GLY A 114 -10.02 -10.27 3.49
C GLY A 114 -11.04 -11.18 2.84
N GLY A 115 -12.30 -11.01 3.18
CA GLY A 115 -13.35 -11.84 2.62
C GLY A 115 -14.63 -11.80 3.43
N GLN A 116 -15.55 -12.67 3.05
CA GLN A 116 -16.84 -12.83 3.69
C GLN A 116 -17.27 -14.30 3.69
N ILE A 117 -17.88 -14.71 4.79
CA ILE A 117 -18.58 -15.99 4.95
C ILE A 117 -20.06 -15.66 5.17
N ALA A 118 -20.95 -16.42 4.54
CA ALA A 118 -22.39 -16.24 4.60
C ALA A 118 -22.89 -16.08 6.04
N GLY A 119 -23.77 -15.09 6.25
CA GLY A 119 -24.34 -14.77 7.56
C GLY A 119 -23.50 -13.82 8.43
N ALA A 120 -22.33 -13.38 7.97
CA ALA A 120 -21.52 -12.37 8.64
C ALA A 120 -21.06 -11.28 7.65
N LYS A 121 -20.71 -10.11 8.17
CA LYS A 121 -20.13 -9.01 7.37
C LYS A 121 -18.71 -9.36 6.91
N SER A 122 -18.30 -8.74 5.80
CA SER A 122 -16.93 -8.88 5.31
C SER A 122 -15.92 -8.29 6.29
N ARG A 123 -14.75 -8.92 6.41
CA ARG A 123 -13.69 -8.57 7.36
C ARG A 123 -12.35 -8.53 6.63
N LEU A 124 -11.40 -7.77 7.17
CA LEU A 124 -10.06 -7.57 6.62
C LEU A 124 -9.01 -7.60 7.73
N PHE A 125 -7.94 -8.35 7.53
CA PHE A 125 -6.86 -8.60 8.47
C PHE A 125 -5.49 -8.38 7.84
N GLN A 126 -4.53 -7.98 8.67
CA GLN A 126 -3.10 -8.02 8.35
C GLN A 126 -2.43 -9.07 9.23
N LEU A 127 -1.74 -10.03 8.62
CA LEU A 127 -0.96 -11.05 9.30
C LEU A 127 0.55 -10.74 9.23
N TYR A 128 1.22 -10.95 10.36
CA TYR A 128 2.65 -10.73 10.52
C TYR A 128 3.43 -12.05 10.51
N SER A 129 4.76 -11.98 10.32
CA SER A 129 5.66 -13.15 10.29
C SER A 129 5.58 -14.03 11.54
N ALA A 130 5.14 -13.49 12.69
CA ALA A 130 4.94 -14.25 13.92
C ALA A 130 3.60 -15.05 13.95
N GLY A 131 2.80 -14.97 12.89
CA GLY A 131 1.50 -15.65 12.78
C GLY A 131 0.41 -15.05 13.67
N ASN A 132 0.63 -13.85 14.22
CA ASN A 132 -0.42 -13.02 14.82
C ASN A 132 -0.96 -12.03 13.79
N PHE A 133 -2.09 -11.40 14.11
CA PHE A 133 -2.78 -10.52 13.18
C PHE A 133 -3.55 -9.40 13.87
N ILE A 134 -3.83 -8.35 13.11
CA ILE A 134 -4.76 -7.27 13.47
C ILE A 134 -5.89 -7.20 12.45
N GLU A 135 -6.98 -6.55 12.83
CA GLU A 135 -8.16 -6.37 11.99
C GLU A 135 -8.39 -4.89 11.65
N ALA A 136 -8.88 -4.63 10.44
CA ALA A 136 -9.30 -3.30 10.02
C ALA A 136 -10.52 -2.85 10.84
N SER A 137 -10.67 -1.54 11.00
CA SER A 137 -11.81 -0.93 11.70
C SER A 137 -12.28 0.30 10.96
N SER A 138 -13.37 0.93 11.41
CA SER A 138 -13.81 2.21 10.84
C SER A 138 -12.78 3.34 11.01
N VAL A 139 -11.88 3.24 12.01
CA VAL A 139 -10.80 4.22 12.22
C VAL A 139 -9.64 3.98 11.26
N ASN A 140 -9.36 2.71 10.93
CA ASN A 140 -8.34 2.34 9.95
C ASN A 140 -8.91 1.31 8.96
N PRO A 141 -9.52 1.77 7.85
CA PRO A 141 -10.26 0.92 6.93
C PRO A 141 -9.37 0.24 5.88
N TYR A 142 -8.03 0.30 5.98
CA TYR A 142 -7.16 -0.30 4.98
C TYR A 142 -5.86 -0.84 5.59
N PHE A 143 -5.22 -1.74 4.86
CA PHE A 143 -3.86 -2.19 5.15
C PHE A 143 -3.01 -2.23 3.89
N GLN A 144 -1.70 -2.10 4.09
CA GLN A 144 -0.70 -2.20 3.05
C GLN A 144 0.45 -3.11 3.51
N ILE A 145 1.01 -3.89 2.60
CA ILE A 145 2.20 -4.72 2.83
C ILE A 145 3.22 -4.52 1.71
N GLY A 146 4.52 -4.70 2.03
CA GLY A 146 5.61 -4.39 1.12
C GLY A 146 6.00 -2.90 1.11
N GLU A 147 6.32 -2.35 -0.06
CA GLU A 147 6.78 -0.97 -0.30
C GLU A 147 5.63 0.05 -0.23
N SER A 148 4.98 0.13 0.93
CA SER A 148 3.71 0.85 1.12
C SER A 148 3.81 2.37 1.24
N LYS A 149 4.99 2.91 1.53
CA LYS A 149 5.16 4.32 1.93
C LYS A 149 4.83 5.32 0.82
N TYR A 150 5.16 5.00 -0.43
CA TYR A 150 5.00 5.90 -1.57
C TYR A 150 3.52 6.15 -1.91
N GLY A 151 2.72 5.09 -1.91
CA GLY A 151 1.29 5.14 -2.20
C GLY A 151 0.39 5.47 -1.00
N LYS A 152 0.94 5.58 0.22
CA LYS A 152 0.15 5.84 1.43
C LYS A 152 -0.55 7.21 1.44
N PRO A 153 0.09 8.34 1.08
CA PRO A 153 -0.49 9.67 1.28
C PRO A 153 -1.77 9.96 0.48
N ILE A 154 -2.03 9.26 -0.62
CA ILE A 154 -3.28 9.43 -1.38
C ILE A 154 -4.44 8.68 -0.71
N ILE A 155 -4.15 7.52 -0.12
CA ILE A 155 -5.13 6.72 0.61
C ILE A 155 -5.55 7.47 1.88
N ASP A 156 -4.58 7.99 2.66
CA ASP A 156 -4.84 8.77 3.88
C ASP A 156 -5.72 10.01 3.64
N ARG A 157 -5.70 10.57 2.42
CA ARG A 157 -6.48 11.76 2.07
C ARG A 157 -7.89 11.47 1.57
N LEU A 158 -8.11 10.31 0.93
CA LEU A 158 -9.33 10.05 0.16
C LEU A 158 -10.19 8.91 0.70
N VAL A 159 -9.60 7.94 1.40
CA VAL A 159 -10.30 6.71 1.78
C VAL A 159 -10.91 6.84 3.16
N THR A 160 -12.22 6.62 3.22
CA THR A 160 -13.03 6.52 4.44
C THR A 160 -13.92 5.26 4.32
N PRO A 161 -14.53 4.78 5.41
CA PRO A 161 -15.46 3.64 5.32
C PRO A 161 -16.59 3.86 4.31
N ALA A 162 -17.07 5.09 4.16
CA ALA A 162 -18.15 5.46 3.24
C ALA A 162 -17.72 5.60 1.77
N THR A 163 -16.42 5.49 1.46
CA THR A 163 -15.92 5.57 0.08
C THR A 163 -16.54 4.45 -0.77
N SER A 164 -16.94 4.77 -2.01
CA SER A 164 -17.51 3.79 -2.93
C SER A 164 -16.48 2.75 -3.35
N LEU A 165 -16.92 1.56 -3.80
CA LEU A 165 -16.00 0.52 -4.31
C LEU A 165 -15.18 1.03 -5.52
N ASP A 166 -15.81 1.80 -6.40
CA ASP A 166 -15.16 2.32 -7.60
C ASP A 166 -14.12 3.39 -7.26
N ASP A 167 -14.40 4.27 -6.30
CA ASP A 167 -13.42 5.26 -5.85
C ASP A 167 -12.31 4.63 -5.00
N GLY A 168 -12.61 3.57 -4.24
CA GLY A 168 -11.61 2.73 -3.59
C GLY A 168 -10.66 2.09 -4.60
N ALA A 169 -11.19 1.53 -5.69
CA ALA A 169 -10.40 0.97 -6.78
C ALA A 169 -9.53 2.04 -7.48
N LYS A 170 -10.09 3.21 -7.80
CA LYS A 170 -9.32 4.34 -8.36
C LYS A 170 -8.18 4.76 -7.42
N CYS A 171 -8.48 4.92 -6.13
CA CYS A 171 -7.48 5.31 -5.13
C CYS A 171 -6.36 4.27 -5.02
N ALA A 172 -6.68 2.98 -5.02
CA ALA A 172 -5.70 1.90 -5.03
C ALA A 172 -4.79 1.96 -6.28
N LEU A 173 -5.34 2.22 -7.46
CA LEU A 173 -4.56 2.35 -8.70
C LEU A 173 -3.64 3.58 -8.68
N ILE A 174 -4.10 4.73 -8.20
CA ILE A 174 -3.27 5.94 -8.07
C ILE A 174 -2.15 5.72 -7.03
N SER A 175 -2.47 5.03 -5.94
CA SER A 175 -1.50 4.61 -4.92
C SER A 175 -0.42 3.70 -5.51
N MET A 176 -0.81 2.76 -6.38
CA MET A 176 0.12 1.89 -7.11
C MET A 176 0.96 2.68 -8.12
N ASP A 177 0.38 3.61 -8.87
CA ASP A 177 1.11 4.46 -9.84
C ASP A 177 2.25 5.24 -9.17
N SER A 178 1.93 5.89 -8.04
CA SER A 178 2.91 6.63 -7.24
C SER A 178 4.06 5.73 -6.80
N THR A 179 3.74 4.49 -6.42
CA THR A 179 4.75 3.51 -5.98
C THR A 179 5.61 3.01 -7.13
N LEU A 180 5.01 2.67 -8.28
CA LEU A 180 5.71 2.21 -9.48
C LEU A 180 6.72 3.24 -9.99
N ARG A 181 6.36 4.52 -9.99
CA ARG A 181 7.25 5.62 -10.43
C ARG A 181 8.43 5.83 -9.48
N SER A 182 8.28 5.55 -8.20
CA SER A 182 9.27 5.88 -7.17
C SER A 182 10.09 4.67 -6.70
N ASN A 183 9.67 3.44 -7.01
CA ASN A 183 10.34 2.23 -6.54
C ASN A 183 10.29 1.11 -7.58
N VAL A 184 11.44 0.83 -8.20
CA VAL A 184 11.62 -0.20 -9.24
C VAL A 184 11.29 -1.63 -8.77
N SER A 185 11.24 -1.85 -7.46
CA SER A 185 10.97 -3.14 -6.86
C SER A 185 9.50 -3.56 -6.93
N VAL A 186 8.61 -2.64 -7.30
CA VAL A 186 7.19 -2.85 -7.57
C VAL A 186 7.01 -2.83 -9.09
N GLY A 187 6.11 -3.66 -9.62
CA GLY A 187 5.97 -3.77 -11.07
C GLY A 187 4.70 -4.46 -11.55
N LEU A 188 4.33 -4.10 -12.78
CA LEU A 188 3.24 -4.68 -13.56
C LEU A 188 3.54 -6.15 -13.97
N PRO A 189 2.51 -6.94 -14.31
CA PRO A 189 1.08 -6.61 -14.22
C PRO A 189 0.57 -6.47 -12.77
N LEU A 190 -0.62 -5.90 -12.60
CA LEU A 190 -1.35 -5.83 -11.33
C LEU A 190 -2.52 -6.80 -11.37
N ASP A 191 -2.90 -7.34 -10.22
CA ASP A 191 -4.18 -8.02 -10.04
C ASP A 191 -5.08 -7.14 -9.14
N LEU A 192 -6.23 -6.69 -9.68
CA LEU A 192 -7.26 -5.91 -8.99
C LEU A 192 -8.51 -6.79 -8.79
N LEU A 193 -9.00 -6.86 -7.55
CA LEU A 193 -10.26 -7.53 -7.20
C LEU A 193 -11.14 -6.57 -6.41
N VAL A 194 -12.38 -6.41 -6.85
CA VAL A 194 -13.41 -5.62 -6.15
C VAL A 194 -14.53 -6.57 -5.74
N TYR A 195 -14.78 -6.63 -4.44
CA TYR A 195 -15.78 -7.50 -3.83
C TYR A 195 -16.92 -6.65 -3.27
N GLU A 196 -18.14 -6.95 -3.72
CA GLU A 196 -19.36 -6.30 -3.24
C GLU A 196 -19.88 -7.05 -2.01
N GLU A 197 -20.21 -6.30 -0.94
CA GLU A 197 -20.73 -6.86 0.30
C GLU A 197 -21.94 -7.77 0.03
N ASP A 198 -22.01 -8.90 0.72
CA ASP A 198 -23.11 -9.89 0.64
C ASP A 198 -23.24 -10.59 -0.72
N SER A 199 -22.38 -10.31 -1.71
CA SER A 199 -22.42 -10.97 -3.03
C SER A 199 -21.95 -12.43 -3.00
N LEU A 200 -21.08 -12.78 -2.04
CA LEU A 200 -20.52 -14.13 -1.82
C LEU A 200 -19.99 -14.82 -3.09
N ARG A 201 -19.50 -14.03 -4.04
CA ARG A 201 -18.88 -14.51 -5.29
C ARG A 201 -17.96 -13.45 -5.88
N VAL A 202 -17.00 -13.85 -6.70
CA VAL A 202 -16.11 -12.91 -7.41
C VAL A 202 -16.73 -12.53 -8.75
N THR A 203 -17.04 -11.25 -8.92
CA THR A 203 -17.61 -10.70 -10.17
C THR A 203 -16.72 -9.67 -10.85
N ARG A 204 -15.85 -8.99 -10.10
CA ARG A 204 -15.01 -7.91 -10.61
C ARG A 204 -13.54 -8.23 -10.32
N PHE A 205 -12.86 -8.73 -11.35
CA PHE A 205 -11.42 -9.00 -11.34
C PHE A 205 -10.80 -8.48 -12.64
N ALA A 206 -9.63 -7.85 -12.54
CA ALA A 206 -8.87 -7.40 -13.70
C ALA A 206 -7.37 -7.62 -13.48
N SER A 207 -6.70 -8.12 -14.52
CA SER A 207 -5.24 -8.08 -14.60
C SER A 207 -4.85 -6.86 -15.45
N LEU A 208 -4.00 -5.99 -14.92
CA LEU A 208 -3.67 -4.69 -15.51
C LEU A 208 -2.19 -4.67 -15.86
N ASP A 209 -1.87 -4.69 -17.14
CA ASP A 209 -0.52 -4.48 -17.67
C ASP A 209 -0.36 -3.06 -18.25
N ASP A 210 0.78 -2.79 -18.89
CA ASP A 210 1.10 -1.50 -19.52
C ASP A 210 0.13 -1.14 -20.67
N GLU A 211 -0.53 -2.13 -21.26
CA GLU A 211 -1.45 -1.94 -22.40
C GLU A 211 -2.90 -1.74 -21.95
N ASN A 212 -3.19 -1.87 -20.65
CA ASN A 212 -4.52 -1.67 -20.13
C ASN A 212 -4.98 -0.21 -20.28
N VAL A 213 -5.98 0.00 -21.15
CA VAL A 213 -6.50 1.34 -21.51
C VAL A 213 -6.97 2.13 -20.29
N TYR A 214 -7.64 1.49 -19.34
CA TYR A 214 -8.15 2.18 -18.15
C TYR A 214 -7.00 2.59 -17.21
N TYR A 215 -6.04 1.70 -16.98
CA TYR A 215 -4.90 2.00 -16.13
C TYR A 215 -4.03 3.13 -16.70
N LYS A 216 -3.77 3.10 -18.01
CA LYS A 216 -3.07 4.16 -18.74
C LYS A 216 -3.81 5.50 -18.64
N MET A 217 -5.12 5.49 -18.81
CA MET A 217 -5.94 6.70 -18.67
C MET A 217 -5.86 7.30 -17.25
N ILE A 218 -5.88 6.47 -16.19
CA ILE A 218 -5.67 6.94 -14.81
C ILE A 218 -4.27 7.55 -14.64
N HIS A 219 -3.23 6.85 -15.11
CA HIS A 219 -1.84 7.30 -15.03
C HIS A 219 -1.63 8.67 -15.70
N ASP A 220 -2.07 8.82 -16.95
CA ASP A 220 -1.89 10.03 -17.74
C ASP A 220 -2.70 11.19 -17.16
N THR A 221 -3.98 10.95 -16.84
CA THR A 221 -4.88 11.98 -16.33
C THR A 221 -4.43 12.48 -14.96
N TRP A 222 -4.06 11.57 -14.05
CA TRP A 222 -3.60 11.94 -12.71
C TRP A 222 -2.32 12.76 -12.76
N GLY A 223 -1.34 12.32 -13.55
CA GLY A 223 -0.08 13.05 -13.74
C GLY A 223 -0.28 14.45 -14.30
N LEU A 224 -1.16 14.59 -15.30
CA LEU A 224 -1.48 15.89 -15.90
C LEU A 224 -2.17 16.82 -14.89
N ARG A 225 -3.19 16.33 -14.18
CA ARG A 225 -3.93 17.15 -13.20
C ARG A 225 -3.07 17.57 -12.02
N LEU A 226 -2.18 16.69 -11.54
CA LEU A 226 -1.26 17.02 -10.44
C LEU A 226 -0.31 18.17 -10.84
N ARG A 227 0.19 18.16 -12.08
CA ARG A 227 1.01 19.27 -12.60
C ARG A 227 0.21 20.57 -12.71
N GLN A 228 -1.02 20.52 -13.21
CA GLN A 228 -1.88 21.71 -13.29
C GLN A 228 -2.12 22.33 -11.91
N VAL A 229 -2.50 21.51 -10.92
CA VAL A 229 -2.70 22.00 -9.55
C VAL A 229 -1.42 22.60 -8.99
N PHE A 230 -0.25 22.01 -9.29
CA PHE A 230 1.04 22.56 -8.87
C PHE A 230 1.32 23.93 -9.51
N ASP A 231 1.09 24.08 -10.82
CA ASP A 231 1.31 25.33 -11.56
C ASP A 231 0.32 26.44 -11.14
N GLU A 232 -0.84 26.07 -10.60
CA GLU A 232 -1.85 26.98 -10.05
C GLU A 232 -1.52 27.45 -8.61
N LEU A 233 -0.55 26.81 -7.94
CA LEU A 233 -0.15 27.26 -6.61
C LEU A 233 0.57 28.62 -6.71
N PRO A 234 0.22 29.60 -5.85
CA PRO A 234 0.90 30.88 -5.87
C PRO A 234 2.38 30.71 -5.50
N GLU A 235 3.23 31.43 -6.20
CA GLU A 235 4.67 31.47 -5.92
C GLU A 235 4.93 31.84 -4.46
N PRO A 236 5.93 31.21 -3.80
CA PRO A 236 6.36 31.60 -2.46
C PRO A 236 6.73 33.09 -2.42
N GLN A 237 6.05 33.85 -1.56
CA GLN A 237 6.36 35.27 -1.34
C GLN A 237 7.48 35.42 -0.31
N TRP A 238 8.57 36.05 -0.74
CA TRP A 238 9.72 36.34 0.11
C TRP A 238 9.73 37.83 0.48
N ALA A 239 9.63 38.16 1.77
CA ALA A 239 9.66 39.54 2.25
C ALA A 239 10.80 39.74 3.25
N THR A 240 11.34 40.96 3.33
CA THR A 240 12.33 41.32 4.36
C THR A 240 11.74 41.08 5.75
N SER A 241 12.58 40.60 6.68
CA SER A 241 12.16 40.05 7.99
C SER A 241 11.27 40.97 8.85
N SER A 242 11.24 42.28 8.60
CA SER A 242 10.35 43.23 9.27
C SER A 242 8.87 43.10 8.88
N ALA A 243 8.54 42.39 7.80
CA ALA A 243 7.18 42.20 7.29
C ALA A 243 6.67 40.74 7.40
N ALA A 244 7.48 39.82 7.93
CA ALA A 244 7.11 38.41 8.06
C ALA A 244 6.39 38.13 9.40
N SER A 245 5.39 37.25 9.39
CA SER A 245 4.59 36.88 10.57
C SER A 245 5.33 35.95 11.56
N VAL A 246 6.46 35.36 11.14
CA VAL A 246 7.29 34.46 11.96
C VAL A 246 8.75 34.95 11.94
N PRO A 247 9.42 35.07 13.10
CA PRO A 247 10.84 35.43 13.14
C PRO A 247 11.66 34.38 12.40
N ALA A 248 12.42 34.79 11.38
CA ALA A 248 13.37 33.90 10.72
C ALA A 248 14.63 33.75 11.58
N SER A 249 14.89 32.57 12.12
CA SER A 249 16.22 32.19 12.60
C SER A 249 17.05 31.72 11.42
N LEU A 250 18.22 32.34 11.20
CA LEU A 250 19.18 31.85 10.22
C LEU A 250 19.65 30.43 10.60
N PRO A 251 19.86 29.54 9.61
CA PRO A 251 20.63 28.32 9.87
C PRO A 251 22.05 28.70 10.33
N PRO A 252 22.74 27.83 11.09
CA PRO A 252 24.14 28.05 11.47
C PRO A 252 24.99 28.32 10.23
N ARG A 253 25.76 29.41 10.23
CA ARG A 253 26.70 29.74 9.17
C ARG A 253 28.11 29.41 9.65
N ALA A 254 28.90 28.76 8.81
CA ALA A 254 30.33 28.65 9.03
C ALA A 254 30.98 30.02 8.79
N GLU A 255 31.86 30.45 9.69
CA GLU A 255 32.64 31.66 9.49
C GLU A 255 33.75 31.40 8.46
N PRO A 256 33.99 32.32 7.51
CA PRO A 256 35.10 32.19 6.59
C PRO A 256 36.43 32.29 7.35
N PRO A 257 37.49 31.60 6.89
CA PRO A 257 38.83 31.72 7.47
C PRO A 257 39.35 33.16 7.45
N GLU A 258 40.15 33.54 8.45
CA GLU A 258 40.77 34.86 8.53
C GLU A 258 41.60 35.19 7.27
N GLY A 259 41.41 36.40 6.73
CA GLY A 259 42.19 36.90 5.59
C GLY A 259 41.64 36.60 4.20
N MET A 260 40.45 36.00 4.08
CA MET A 260 39.82 35.75 2.78
C MET A 260 39.34 37.07 2.12
N PRO A 261 39.90 37.50 0.97
CA PRO A 261 39.47 38.72 0.30
C PRO A 261 38.07 38.57 -0.31
N GLY A 262 37.21 39.59 -0.16
CA GLY A 262 35.86 39.63 -0.75
C GLY A 262 34.68 39.40 0.21
N VAL A 263 34.87 39.57 1.52
CA VAL A 263 33.77 39.51 2.51
C VAL A 263 32.88 40.76 2.35
N HIS A 264 31.82 40.63 1.55
CA HIS A 264 30.76 41.62 1.46
C HIS A 264 29.81 41.51 2.67
N GLU A 265 29.20 42.63 3.09
CA GLU A 265 28.13 42.61 4.09
C GLU A 265 27.02 41.64 3.67
N ALA A 266 26.56 40.81 4.60
CA ALA A 266 25.47 39.88 4.34
C ALA A 266 24.19 40.67 3.99
N GLY A 267 23.65 40.45 2.78
CA GLY A 267 22.43 41.11 2.33
C GLY A 267 21.24 40.91 3.27
N SER A 268 20.26 41.82 3.18
CA SER A 268 19.06 41.79 4.03
C SER A 268 18.32 40.46 3.92
N LEU A 269 18.05 39.84 5.07
CA LEU A 269 17.37 38.55 5.12
C LEU A 269 15.91 38.65 4.67
N GLN A 270 15.54 37.82 3.70
CA GLN A 270 14.15 37.57 3.36
C GLN A 270 13.66 36.32 4.08
N SER A 271 12.44 36.38 4.61
CA SER A 271 11.71 35.25 5.19
C SER A 271 10.49 34.94 4.31
N LEU A 272 10.03 33.69 4.33
CA LEU A 272 8.78 33.32 3.68
C LEU A 272 7.64 34.04 4.39
N ALA A 273 7.02 34.99 3.69
CA ALA A 273 5.97 35.84 4.22
C ALA A 273 4.74 35.68 3.33
N GLN A 274 3.83 34.78 3.71
CA GLN A 274 2.51 34.74 3.07
C GLN A 274 1.67 35.89 3.61
N THR A 275 1.45 36.94 2.82
CA THR A 275 0.32 37.84 3.07
C THR A 275 -0.92 37.14 2.53
N VAL A 276 -1.72 36.53 3.41
CA VAL A 276 -2.96 35.84 3.00
C VAL A 276 -3.98 36.89 2.54
N SER A 277 -3.91 37.30 1.28
CA SER A 277 -5.04 37.88 0.54
C SER A 277 -5.47 36.85 -0.50
N LEU A 278 -6.20 35.83 -0.04
CA LEU A 278 -6.87 34.87 -0.93
C LEU A 278 -7.96 35.63 -1.71
N LYS A 279 -7.62 36.14 -2.90
CA LYS A 279 -8.61 36.17 -3.99
C LYS A 279 -8.64 34.76 -4.56
N MET A 280 -9.65 33.98 -4.17
CA MET A 280 -9.95 32.75 -4.90
C MET A 280 -10.21 33.13 -6.38
N PRO A 281 -9.62 32.41 -7.35
CA PRO A 281 -9.99 32.59 -8.74
C PRO A 281 -11.47 32.26 -8.91
N SER A 282 -12.19 33.19 -9.55
CA SER A 282 -13.60 33.08 -9.93
C SER A 282 -13.85 32.00 -10.96
#